data_AF-A0A1S3HJE5-F1
#
_entry.id   AF-A0A1S3HJE5-F1
#
_cell.length_a   1.000
_cell.length_b   1.000
_cell.length_c   1.000
_cell.angle_alpha   90.00
_cell.angle_beta   90.00
_cell.angle_gamma   90.00
#
_symmetry.space_group_name_H-M   'P 1'
#
loop_
_entity.id
_entity.type
_entity.pdbx_description
1 polymer ?
#
loop_
_entity_poly.entity_id
_entity_poly.type
_entity_poly.pdbx_seq_one_letter_code
_entity_poly.pdbx_strand_id
1 'polypeptide(L)'
;MSERQTTDAFPGVQKTEPKPEIFTVPPPQPKKKKPGQLTAQQVKQFFEEGYVVVEDFFTREELDACRDAVAGLVDDLAKKLYDGGKIKKLYRDQGLFTRLTAIEKEFPGANIILHKSQNMPKAIQELWTNERLLNAVEQLIGPDIAGHPVWNLRTKTPKNEATTVPWHQDVGYLDNNSYEVLQPTAWIPLLDSNENNGCMQLVKGGHKTGRVAEHECCAGNTWYTMLTEEEMEKTLGNFPLEFFFLSQY
;
A
#
# COMPACT_ATOMS: atom_id res chain seq x y z
N MET A 1 -27.87 -14.92 -5.67
CA MET A 1 -26.78 -15.66 -5.01
C MET A 1 -25.90 -16.18 -6.13
N SER A 2 -24.77 -15.52 -6.42
CA SER A 2 -23.82 -16.09 -7.39
C SER A 2 -23.00 -17.15 -6.66
N GLU A 3 -22.92 -18.33 -7.23
CA GLU A 3 -22.02 -19.39 -6.77
C GLU A 3 -20.59 -18.85 -6.79
N ARG A 4 -19.95 -18.76 -5.62
CA ARG A 4 -18.49 -18.63 -5.56
C ARG A 4 -17.92 -19.93 -6.10
N GLN A 5 -17.38 -19.91 -7.31
CA GLN A 5 -16.41 -20.92 -7.72
C GLN A 5 -15.18 -20.74 -6.83
N THR A 6 -15.15 -21.45 -5.71
CA THR A 6 -13.91 -21.69 -4.97
C THR A 6 -13.08 -22.65 -5.81
N THR A 7 -12.33 -22.12 -6.77
CA THR A 7 -11.15 -22.85 -7.21
C THR A 7 -10.13 -22.69 -6.10
N ASP A 8 -9.72 -23.79 -5.47
CA ASP A 8 -8.65 -23.87 -4.45
C ASP A 8 -7.25 -23.49 -5.01
N ALA A 9 -7.22 -22.69 -6.07
CA ALA A 9 -6.03 -22.28 -6.78
C ALA A 9 -5.59 -20.93 -6.23
N PHE A 10 -4.31 -20.85 -5.83
CA PHE A 10 -3.69 -19.58 -5.49
C PHE A 10 -3.69 -18.61 -6.70
N PRO A 11 -3.55 -17.30 -6.45
CA PRO A 11 -3.44 -16.31 -7.51
C PRO A 11 -2.36 -16.68 -8.54
N GLY A 12 -2.61 -16.41 -9.82
CA GLY A 12 -1.67 -16.70 -10.92
C GLY A 12 -1.56 -18.18 -11.36
N VAL A 13 -2.12 -19.14 -10.59
CA VAL A 13 -2.16 -20.57 -10.99
C VAL A 13 -3.00 -20.78 -12.26
N GLN A 14 -4.11 -20.03 -12.36
CA GLN A 14 -4.92 -20.01 -13.58
C GLN A 14 -4.19 -19.20 -14.63
N LYS A 15 -3.80 -19.84 -15.73
CA LYS A 15 -3.17 -19.17 -16.87
C LYS A 15 -4.19 -18.25 -17.55
N THR A 16 -4.23 -17.00 -17.12
CA THR A 16 -4.92 -15.93 -17.84
C THR A 16 -4.06 -15.46 -19.02
N GLU A 17 -4.73 -14.95 -20.06
CA GLU A 17 -4.01 -14.29 -21.14
C GLU A 17 -3.36 -13.00 -20.61
N PRO A 18 -2.10 -12.72 -20.97
CA PRO A 18 -1.46 -11.46 -20.60
C PRO A 18 -2.20 -10.27 -21.22
N LYS A 19 -2.39 -9.20 -20.44
CA LYS A 19 -3.01 -7.95 -20.89
C LYS A 19 -2.08 -6.73 -20.68
N PRO A 20 -0.90 -6.71 -21.32
CA PRO A 20 0.11 -5.66 -21.09
C PRO A 20 -0.39 -4.25 -21.42
N GLU A 21 -1.29 -4.11 -22.39
CA GLU A 21 -1.84 -2.83 -22.85
C GLU A 21 -2.56 -2.06 -21.74
N ILE A 22 -3.22 -2.77 -20.81
CA ILE A 22 -3.93 -2.18 -19.67
C ILE A 22 -2.97 -1.44 -18.73
N PHE A 23 -1.74 -1.95 -18.62
CA PHE A 23 -0.74 -1.46 -17.68
C PHE A 23 0.35 -0.60 -18.34
N THR A 24 0.40 -0.53 -19.68
CA THR A 24 1.47 0.14 -20.43
C THR A 24 0.99 1.27 -21.33
N VAL A 25 -0.33 1.39 -21.57
CA VAL A 25 -0.90 2.44 -22.41
C VAL A 25 -1.71 3.42 -21.57
N PRO A 26 -1.31 4.71 -21.49
CA PRO A 26 -2.09 5.71 -20.78
C PRO A 26 -3.46 5.95 -21.45
N PRO A 27 -4.52 6.19 -20.67
CA PRO A 27 -5.80 6.60 -21.23
C PRO A 27 -5.70 8.00 -21.89
N PRO A 28 -6.72 8.42 -22.68
CA PRO A 28 -6.78 9.77 -23.20
C PRO A 28 -6.64 10.81 -22.10
N GLN A 29 -5.63 11.66 -22.22
CA GLN A 29 -5.30 12.61 -21.15
C GLN A 29 -6.33 13.74 -21.07
N PRO A 30 -6.67 14.23 -19.85
CA PRO A 30 -7.62 15.32 -19.66
C PRO A 30 -7.21 16.59 -20.42
N LYS A 31 -8.16 17.18 -21.16
CA LYS A 31 -7.91 18.41 -21.94
C LYS A 31 -7.80 19.66 -21.07
N LYS A 32 -8.48 19.67 -19.93
CA LYS A 32 -8.46 20.78 -18.96
C LYS A 32 -7.44 20.45 -17.87
N LYS A 33 -6.52 21.38 -17.64
CA LYS A 33 -5.58 21.27 -16.52
C LYS A 33 -6.31 21.45 -15.20
N LYS A 34 -6.05 20.55 -14.25
CA LYS A 34 -6.57 20.58 -12.89
C LYS A 34 -5.41 20.52 -11.89
N PRO A 35 -5.56 21.05 -10.66
CA PRO A 35 -4.52 20.97 -9.65
C PRO A 35 -4.22 19.51 -9.28
N GLY A 36 -2.96 19.21 -8.94
CA GLY A 36 -2.52 17.86 -8.58
C GLY A 36 -2.18 16.93 -9.73
N GLN A 37 -2.48 17.32 -10.98
CA GLN A 37 -2.14 16.50 -12.14
C GLN A 37 -0.62 16.28 -12.27
N LEU A 38 -0.27 15.04 -12.59
CA LEU A 38 1.05 14.60 -12.97
C LEU A 38 1.49 15.29 -14.27
N THR A 39 2.78 15.59 -14.36
CA THR A 39 3.39 16.04 -15.62
C THR A 39 3.32 14.93 -16.67
N ALA A 40 3.42 15.30 -17.96
CA ALA A 40 3.44 14.30 -19.04
C ALA A 40 4.59 13.30 -18.87
N GLN A 41 5.74 13.74 -18.33
CA GLN A 41 6.88 12.87 -18.05
C GLN A 41 6.58 11.90 -16.90
N GLN A 42 5.90 12.35 -15.84
CA GLN A 42 5.48 11.49 -14.72
C GLN A 42 4.42 10.46 -15.13
N VAL A 43 3.44 10.85 -15.97
CA VAL A 43 2.49 9.89 -16.54
C VAL A 43 3.24 8.86 -17.37
N LYS A 44 4.14 9.29 -18.26
CA LYS A 44 4.96 8.40 -19.07
C LYS A 44 5.78 7.43 -18.20
N GLN A 45 6.42 7.94 -17.14
CA GLN A 45 7.18 7.13 -16.20
C GLN A 45 6.32 6.05 -15.55
N PHE A 46 5.11 6.39 -15.08
CA PHE A 46 4.22 5.40 -14.46
C PHE A 46 3.95 4.20 -15.38
N PHE A 47 3.62 4.45 -16.65
CA PHE A 47 3.36 3.37 -17.61
C PHE A 47 4.64 2.65 -18.08
N GLU A 48 5.80 3.30 -18.09
CA GLU A 48 7.09 2.70 -18.47
C GLU A 48 7.79 1.95 -17.33
N GLU A 49 7.60 2.35 -16.08
CA GLU A 49 8.37 1.86 -14.93
C GLU A 49 7.49 1.17 -13.88
N GLY A 50 6.18 1.40 -13.91
CA GLY A 50 5.20 0.78 -13.02
C GLY A 50 4.92 1.58 -11.76
N TYR A 51 5.57 2.74 -11.61
CA TYR A 51 5.41 3.63 -10.48
C TYR A 51 5.76 5.06 -10.87
N VAL A 52 5.37 6.02 -10.03
CA VAL A 52 5.86 7.38 -10.09
C VAL A 52 5.94 7.95 -8.69
N VAL A 53 7.02 8.68 -8.40
CA VAL A 53 7.18 9.42 -7.15
C VAL A 53 6.81 10.87 -7.39
N VAL A 54 5.98 11.42 -6.49
CA VAL A 54 5.61 12.84 -6.50
C VAL A 54 5.95 13.41 -5.14
N GLU A 55 7.06 14.13 -5.10
CA GLU A 55 7.52 14.84 -3.90
C GLU A 55 6.61 16.05 -3.62
N ASP A 56 6.53 16.43 -2.35
CA ASP A 56 5.77 17.60 -1.88
C ASP A 56 4.29 17.66 -2.34
N PHE A 57 3.67 16.49 -2.54
CA PHE A 57 2.29 16.42 -3.03
C PHE A 57 1.28 16.94 -2.01
N PHE A 58 1.38 16.47 -0.76
CA PHE A 58 0.56 16.93 0.36
C PHE A 58 1.31 17.95 1.18
N THR A 59 0.57 18.93 1.69
CA THR A 59 1.10 19.92 2.63
C THR A 59 1.41 19.26 3.98
N ARG A 60 2.28 19.89 4.75
CA ARG A 60 2.61 19.43 6.09
C ARG A 60 1.37 19.37 6.97
N GLU A 61 0.49 20.35 6.87
CA GLU A 61 -0.74 20.46 7.67
C GLU A 61 -1.71 19.31 7.37
N GLU A 62 -1.86 18.93 6.10
CA GLU A 62 -2.67 17.77 5.69
C GLU A 62 -2.12 16.46 6.29
N LEU A 63 -0.80 16.30 6.30
CA LEU A 63 -0.15 15.12 6.88
C LEU A 63 -0.15 15.13 8.41
N ASP A 64 -0.03 16.30 9.04
CA ASP A 64 -0.09 16.48 10.50
C ASP A 64 -1.48 16.11 11.04
N ALA A 65 -2.56 16.48 10.35
CA ALA A 65 -3.91 16.03 10.70
C ALA A 65 -4.03 14.49 10.70
N CYS A 66 -3.36 13.82 9.76
CA CYS A 66 -3.31 12.37 9.70
C CYS A 66 -2.46 11.75 10.80
N ARG A 67 -1.31 12.37 11.13
CA ARG A 67 -0.44 11.98 12.25
C ARG A 67 -1.19 12.07 13.58
N ASP A 68 -1.95 13.14 13.80
CA ASP A 68 -2.79 13.30 14.99
C ASP A 68 -3.90 12.25 15.07
N ALA A 69 -4.53 11.94 13.94
CA ALA A 69 -5.52 10.86 13.88
C ALA A 69 -4.92 9.49 14.23
N VAL A 70 -3.72 9.18 13.72
CA VAL A 70 -2.98 7.95 14.08
C VAL A 70 -2.58 7.97 15.56
N ALA A 71 -2.19 9.12 16.12
CA ALA A 71 -1.90 9.26 17.55
C ALA A 71 -3.12 8.90 18.41
N GLY A 72 -4.32 9.31 17.97
CA GLY A 72 -5.59 8.93 18.57
C GLY A 72 -5.82 7.42 18.55
N LEU A 73 -5.63 6.76 17.41
CA LEU A 73 -5.77 5.30 17.30
C LEU A 73 -4.79 4.55 18.23
N VAL A 74 -3.56 5.04 18.36
CA VAL A 74 -2.56 4.48 19.29
C VAL A 74 -2.98 4.70 20.74
N ASP A 75 -3.55 5.86 21.09
CA ASP A 75 -4.06 6.12 22.45
C ASP A 75 -5.24 5.19 22.81
N ASP A 76 -6.16 4.96 21.88
CA ASP A 76 -7.30 4.06 22.07
C ASP A 76 -6.85 2.61 22.23
N LEU A 77 -5.88 2.16 21.42
CA LEU A 77 -5.24 0.85 21.59
C LEU A 77 -4.57 0.74 22.96
N ALA A 78 -3.80 1.75 23.37
CA ALA A 78 -3.11 1.76 24.66
C ALA A 78 -4.10 1.68 25.83
N LYS A 79 -5.19 2.46 25.80
CA LYS A 79 -6.26 2.40 26.81
C LYS A 79 -6.86 1.01 26.88
N LYS A 80 -7.25 0.43 25.74
CA LYS A 80 -7.84 -0.91 25.68
C LYS A 80 -6.92 -1.98 26.27
N LEU A 81 -5.62 -1.93 25.97
CA LEU A 81 -4.63 -2.87 26.51
C LEU A 81 -4.40 -2.64 28.00
N TYR A 82 -4.35 -1.39 28.46
CA TYR A 82 -4.16 -1.05 29.86
C TYR A 82 -5.34 -1.47 30.74
N ASP A 83 -6.56 -1.14 30.32
CA ASP A 83 -7.79 -1.53 31.03
C ASP A 83 -7.95 -3.05 31.09
N GLY A 84 -7.45 -3.76 30.05
CA GLY A 84 -7.36 -5.22 30.01
C GLY A 84 -6.16 -5.82 30.78
N GLY A 85 -5.38 -5.01 31.50
CA GLY A 85 -4.20 -5.44 32.27
C GLY A 85 -3.05 -6.00 31.43
N LYS A 86 -3.01 -5.69 30.12
CA LYS A 86 -1.99 -6.20 29.17
C LYS A 86 -0.73 -5.36 29.13
N ILE A 87 -0.81 -4.09 29.53
CA ILE A 87 0.33 -3.17 29.65
C ILE A 87 0.29 -2.44 30.99
N LYS A 88 1.44 -2.04 31.53
CA LYS A 88 1.56 -1.41 32.86
C LYS A 88 1.27 0.10 32.87
N LYS A 89 1.37 0.76 31.72
CA LYS A 89 1.10 2.19 31.56
C LYS A 89 0.67 2.52 30.14
N LEU A 90 0.19 3.74 29.94
CA LEU A 90 -0.33 4.21 28.65
C LEU A 90 0.75 4.77 27.70
N TYR A 91 1.99 4.92 28.18
CA TYR A 91 3.14 5.44 27.40
C TYR A 91 2.91 6.83 26.76
N ARG A 92 2.15 7.72 27.42
CA ARG A 92 1.90 9.09 26.92
C ARG A 92 3.13 10.00 26.91
N ASP A 93 4.19 9.59 27.61
CA ASP A 93 5.50 10.24 27.58
C ASP A 93 6.26 10.02 26.25
N GLN A 94 5.81 9.10 25.40
CA GLN A 94 6.44 8.77 24.12
C GLN A 94 5.81 9.53 22.96
N GLY A 95 6.61 9.87 21.95
CA GLY A 95 6.13 10.51 20.71
C GLY A 95 5.38 9.53 19.80
N LEU A 96 4.67 10.07 18.79
CA LEU A 96 3.87 9.31 17.83
C LEU A 96 4.61 8.08 17.25
N PHE A 97 5.83 8.29 16.78
CA PHE A 97 6.62 7.27 16.08
C PHE A 97 7.30 6.25 17.02
N THR A 98 7.35 6.50 18.33
CA THR A 98 7.98 5.60 19.31
C THR A 98 7.00 4.95 20.27
N ARG A 99 5.81 5.52 20.48
CA ARG A 99 4.82 5.04 21.45
C ARG A 99 4.31 3.65 21.13
N LEU A 100 3.97 3.37 19.87
CA LEU A 100 3.54 2.02 19.46
C LEU A 100 4.68 1.00 19.66
N THR A 101 5.93 1.37 19.38
CA THR A 101 7.09 0.51 19.64
C THR A 101 7.26 0.21 21.13
N ALA A 102 6.99 1.17 22.02
CA ALA A 102 7.05 0.94 23.46
C ALA A 102 5.93 0.00 23.95
N ILE A 103 4.73 0.12 23.39
CA ILE A 103 3.59 -0.76 23.67
C ILE A 103 3.88 -2.18 23.14
N GLU A 104 4.35 -2.31 21.91
CA GLU A 104 4.70 -3.57 21.26
C GLU A 104 5.74 -4.39 22.06
N LYS A 105 6.68 -3.73 22.74
CA LYS A 105 7.67 -4.39 23.62
C LYS A 105 7.03 -5.06 24.83
N GLU A 106 5.95 -4.51 25.37
CA GLU A 106 5.24 -5.10 26.51
C GLU A 106 4.14 -6.06 26.05
N PHE A 107 3.50 -5.77 24.92
CA PHE A 107 2.47 -6.60 24.31
C PHE A 107 2.78 -6.85 22.81
N PRO A 108 3.54 -7.91 22.48
CA PRO A 108 3.80 -8.29 21.10
C PRO A 108 2.50 -8.57 20.33
N GLY A 109 2.34 -7.94 19.17
CA GLY A 109 1.13 -7.97 18.35
C GLY A 109 0.22 -6.74 18.50
N ALA A 110 0.59 -5.74 19.30
CA ALA A 110 -0.15 -4.47 19.39
C ALA A 110 -0.27 -3.78 18.02
N ASN A 111 0.81 -3.78 17.24
CA ASN A 111 0.82 -3.25 15.89
C ASN A 111 -0.14 -3.98 14.94
N ILE A 112 -0.30 -5.30 15.09
CA ILE A 112 -1.21 -6.10 14.27
C ILE A 112 -2.66 -5.80 14.63
N ILE A 113 -2.97 -5.55 15.90
CA ILE A 113 -4.30 -5.08 16.32
C ILE A 113 -4.62 -3.74 15.64
N LEU A 114 -3.66 -2.81 15.63
CA LEU A 114 -3.83 -1.52 14.97
C LEU A 114 -4.02 -1.67 13.45
N HIS A 115 -3.20 -2.49 12.80
CA HIS A 115 -3.28 -2.76 11.36
C HIS A 115 -4.64 -3.36 10.96
N LYS A 116 -5.22 -4.23 11.80
CA LYS A 116 -6.53 -4.85 11.54
C LYS A 116 -7.72 -3.94 11.89
N SER A 117 -7.47 -2.77 12.45
CA SER A 117 -8.52 -1.77 12.70
C SER A 117 -9.09 -1.26 11.38
N GLN A 118 -10.37 -1.52 11.13
CA GLN A 118 -11.05 -1.12 9.89
C GLN A 118 -11.59 0.31 9.92
N ASN A 119 -11.41 1.05 11.03
CA ASN A 119 -11.93 2.39 11.16
C ASN A 119 -11.00 3.41 10.48
N MET A 120 -11.40 3.93 9.32
CA MET A 120 -10.66 4.98 8.60
C MET A 120 -10.90 6.33 9.28
N PRO A 121 -9.89 6.97 9.90
CA PRO A 121 -10.08 8.29 10.50
C PRO A 121 -10.46 9.34 9.45
N LYS A 122 -11.19 10.39 9.87
CA LYS A 122 -11.65 11.46 8.98
C LYS A 122 -10.51 12.10 8.18
N ALA A 123 -9.37 12.41 8.81
CA ALA A 123 -8.21 12.98 8.12
C ALA A 123 -7.68 12.07 6.99
N ILE A 124 -7.71 10.75 7.20
CA ILE A 124 -7.32 9.76 6.17
C ILE A 124 -8.38 9.70 5.05
N GLN A 125 -9.67 9.81 5.38
CA GLN A 125 -10.73 9.91 4.38
C GLN A 125 -10.58 11.16 3.51
N GLU A 126 -10.20 12.29 4.11
CA GLU A 126 -9.95 13.57 3.42
C GLU A 126 -8.75 13.46 2.48
N LEU A 127 -7.67 12.75 2.86
CA LEU A 127 -6.58 12.42 1.94
C LEU A 127 -7.05 11.49 0.80
N TRP A 128 -7.79 10.44 1.13
CA TRP A 128 -8.26 9.45 0.17
C TRP A 128 -9.19 10.04 -0.90
N THR A 129 -9.94 11.08 -0.52
CA THR A 129 -10.88 11.80 -1.40
C THR A 129 -10.35 13.17 -1.85
N ASN A 130 -9.05 13.45 -1.64
CA ASN A 130 -8.45 14.73 -1.98
C ASN A 130 -8.54 14.99 -3.50
N GLU A 131 -9.08 16.14 -3.90
CA GLU A 131 -9.30 16.47 -5.31
C GLU A 131 -8.00 16.40 -6.13
N ARG A 132 -6.86 16.82 -5.56
CA ARG A 132 -5.56 16.77 -6.25
C ARG A 132 -5.14 15.33 -6.53
N LEU A 133 -5.32 14.43 -5.55
CA LEU A 133 -5.02 13.01 -5.70
C LEU A 133 -5.94 12.37 -6.75
N LEU A 134 -7.23 12.66 -6.71
CA LEU A 134 -8.19 12.14 -7.68
C LEU A 134 -7.89 12.63 -9.10
N ASN A 135 -7.45 13.88 -9.27
CA ASN A 135 -7.03 14.41 -10.57
C ASN A 135 -5.75 13.73 -11.11
N ALA A 136 -4.82 13.33 -10.23
CA ALA A 136 -3.65 12.55 -10.62
C ALA A 136 -4.06 11.12 -11.04
N VAL A 137 -4.94 10.47 -10.28
CA VAL A 137 -5.46 9.13 -10.58
C VAL A 137 -6.29 9.13 -11.87
N GLU A 138 -7.07 10.18 -12.14
CA GLU A 138 -7.81 10.36 -13.40
C GLU A 138 -6.90 10.23 -14.63
N GLN A 139 -5.66 10.72 -14.56
CA GLN A 139 -4.71 10.60 -15.68
C GLN A 139 -4.22 9.18 -15.90
N LEU A 140 -4.31 8.31 -14.89
CA LEU A 140 -3.85 6.92 -14.93
C LEU A 140 -4.98 5.97 -15.35
N ILE A 141 -6.20 6.16 -14.84
CA ILE A 141 -7.32 5.21 -15.08
C ILE A 141 -8.49 5.79 -15.87
N GLY A 142 -8.48 7.08 -16.15
CA GLY A 142 -9.60 7.79 -16.77
C GLY A 142 -10.58 8.41 -15.76
N PRO A 143 -11.66 9.03 -16.25
CA PRO A 143 -12.56 9.86 -15.42
C PRO A 143 -13.46 9.07 -14.47
N ASP A 144 -13.68 7.78 -14.72
CA ASP A 144 -14.57 6.93 -13.94
C ASP A 144 -13.81 6.29 -12.77
N ILE A 145 -13.61 7.07 -11.71
CA ILE A 145 -12.84 6.66 -10.54
C ILE A 145 -13.74 5.97 -9.51
N ALA A 146 -13.36 4.77 -9.10
CA ALA A 146 -13.94 4.06 -7.97
C ALA A 146 -12.87 3.81 -6.88
N GLY A 147 -13.20 4.14 -5.63
CA GLY A 147 -12.33 3.85 -4.49
C GLY A 147 -12.47 2.39 -4.05
N HIS A 148 -11.34 1.68 -3.95
CA HIS A 148 -11.34 0.32 -3.39
C HIS A 148 -11.52 0.38 -1.86
N PRO A 149 -12.43 -0.39 -1.25
CA PRO A 149 -12.76 -0.24 0.19
C PRO A 149 -11.64 -0.70 1.12
N VAL A 150 -10.66 -1.45 0.60
CA VAL A 150 -9.48 -1.86 1.37
C VAL A 150 -8.47 -0.72 1.38
N TRP A 151 -8.25 -0.18 2.58
CA TRP A 151 -7.19 0.76 2.91
C TRP A 151 -6.36 0.15 4.04
N ASN A 152 -5.09 0.54 4.15
CA ASN A 152 -4.20 -0.04 5.16
C ASN A 152 -3.32 1.02 5.82
N LEU A 153 -3.49 1.21 7.14
CA LEU A 153 -2.45 1.82 7.96
C LEU A 153 -1.37 0.76 8.25
N ARG A 154 -0.20 0.91 7.62
CA ARG A 154 0.93 -0.03 7.78
C ARG A 154 1.98 0.54 8.73
N THR A 155 1.81 0.29 10.03
CA THR A 155 2.82 0.67 11.03
C THR A 155 3.97 -0.33 11.08
N LYS A 156 5.21 0.15 10.91
CA LYS A 156 6.43 -0.66 11.04
C LYS A 156 7.06 -0.42 12.41
N THR A 157 7.05 -1.44 13.26
CA THR A 157 7.81 -1.41 14.52
C THR A 157 9.17 -2.10 14.32
N PRO A 158 10.26 -1.62 14.95
CA PRO A 158 11.60 -2.19 14.75
C PRO A 158 11.65 -3.71 15.00
N LYS A 159 12.34 -4.44 14.09
CA LYS A 159 12.58 -5.89 14.19
C LYS A 159 11.30 -6.73 14.33
N ASN A 160 10.24 -6.36 13.60
CA ASN A 160 8.97 -7.07 13.64
C ASN A 160 8.67 -7.76 12.30
N GLU A 161 8.95 -9.07 12.24
CA GLU A 161 8.75 -9.90 11.05
C GLU A 161 7.30 -9.94 10.56
N ALA A 162 6.30 -9.81 11.45
CA ALA A 162 4.90 -9.77 11.06
C ALA A 162 4.54 -8.52 10.23
N THR A 163 5.42 -7.52 10.24
CA THR A 163 5.29 -6.31 9.41
C THR A 163 6.23 -6.30 8.22
N THR A 164 7.08 -7.31 8.03
CA THR A 164 7.86 -7.47 6.80
C THR A 164 6.93 -8.05 5.73
N VAL A 165 6.70 -7.28 4.67
CA VAL A 165 5.82 -7.70 3.58
C VAL A 165 6.69 -8.37 2.52
N PRO A 166 6.44 -9.64 2.15
CA PRO A 166 7.22 -10.33 1.12
C PRO A 166 6.95 -9.72 -0.26
N TRP A 167 7.74 -10.11 -1.26
CA TRP A 167 7.42 -9.84 -2.67
C TRP A 167 6.02 -10.37 -3.00
N HIS A 168 5.23 -9.56 -3.71
CA HIS A 168 3.87 -9.89 -4.13
C HIS A 168 3.42 -8.94 -5.24
N GLN A 169 2.29 -9.27 -5.87
CA GLN A 169 1.50 -8.32 -6.65
C GLN A 169 0.24 -8.00 -5.83
N ASP A 170 -0.17 -6.74 -5.73
CA ASP A 170 -1.36 -6.33 -4.95
C ASP A 170 -2.62 -7.10 -5.39
N VAL A 171 -2.74 -7.35 -6.70
CA VAL A 171 -3.86 -8.12 -7.30
C VAL A 171 -3.92 -9.56 -6.80
N GLY A 172 -2.83 -10.11 -6.25
CA GLY A 172 -2.79 -11.43 -5.62
C GLY A 172 -3.64 -11.53 -4.35
N TYR A 173 -4.13 -10.42 -3.80
CA TYR A 173 -5.09 -10.43 -2.69
C TYR A 173 -6.55 -10.28 -3.14
N LEU A 174 -6.79 -10.15 -4.45
CA LEU A 174 -8.09 -9.84 -5.04
C LEU A 174 -8.64 -11.01 -5.86
N ASP A 175 -9.91 -10.91 -6.25
CA ASP A 175 -10.58 -11.88 -7.11
C ASP A 175 -9.96 -11.87 -8.53
N ASN A 176 -9.92 -13.02 -9.22
CA ASN A 176 -9.29 -13.13 -10.55
C ASN A 176 -9.87 -12.15 -11.59
N ASN A 177 -11.13 -11.71 -11.43
CA ASN A 177 -11.71 -10.67 -12.30
C ASN A 177 -10.99 -9.31 -12.22
N SER A 178 -10.17 -9.09 -11.18
CA SER A 178 -9.35 -7.86 -11.04
C SER A 178 -8.08 -7.86 -11.89
N TYR A 179 -7.69 -9.01 -12.48
CA TYR A 179 -6.42 -9.13 -13.21
C TYR A 179 -6.37 -8.26 -14.48
N GLU A 180 -7.53 -7.85 -14.98
CA GLU A 180 -7.69 -7.02 -16.18
C GLU A 180 -8.05 -5.57 -15.82
N VAL A 181 -7.80 -5.13 -14.59
CA VAL A 181 -8.12 -3.77 -14.13
C VAL A 181 -6.86 -3.10 -13.62
N LEU A 182 -6.53 -1.93 -14.18
CA LEU A 182 -5.48 -1.08 -13.61
C LEU A 182 -6.00 -0.44 -12.32
N GLN A 183 -5.41 -0.81 -11.19
CA GLN A 183 -5.76 -0.31 -9.86
C GLN A 183 -4.56 0.37 -9.20
N PRO A 184 -4.34 1.69 -9.42
CA PRO A 184 -3.20 2.38 -8.83
C PRO A 184 -3.32 2.47 -7.31
N THR A 185 -2.27 2.08 -6.60
CA THR A 185 -2.13 2.27 -5.15
C THR A 185 -1.38 3.57 -4.87
N ALA A 186 -1.97 4.47 -4.08
CA ALA A 186 -1.28 5.64 -3.54
C ALA A 186 -0.64 5.30 -2.19
N TRP A 187 0.70 5.21 -2.15
CA TRP A 187 1.45 5.02 -0.91
C TRP A 187 1.91 6.38 -0.37
N ILE A 188 1.40 6.77 0.81
CA ILE A 188 1.63 8.08 1.41
C ILE A 188 2.37 7.89 2.76
N PRO A 189 3.67 8.23 2.85
CA PRO A 189 4.41 8.11 4.09
C PRO A 189 3.99 9.20 5.10
N LEU A 190 3.71 8.81 6.34
CA LEU A 190 3.46 9.76 7.45
C LEU A 190 4.73 10.12 8.24
N LEU A 191 5.87 9.51 7.88
CA LEU A 191 7.22 9.85 8.36
C LEU A 191 8.22 9.61 7.23
N ASP A 192 9.42 10.17 7.33
CA ASP A 192 10.49 9.87 6.38
C ASP A 192 10.72 8.37 6.30
N SER A 193 10.83 7.86 5.09
CA SER A 193 11.03 6.44 4.85
C SER A 193 12.30 6.18 4.07
N ASN A 194 13.10 5.25 4.57
CA ASN A 194 14.35 4.81 4.00
C ASN A 194 14.56 3.30 4.22
N GLU A 195 15.65 2.78 3.67
CA GLU A 195 16.06 1.36 3.74
C GLU A 195 16.12 0.81 5.17
N ASN A 196 16.34 1.66 6.18
CA ASN A 196 16.49 1.26 7.57
C ASN A 196 15.18 1.26 8.36
N ASN A 197 14.10 1.85 7.83
CA ASN A 197 12.81 1.96 8.55
C ASN A 197 11.59 1.47 7.75
N GLY A 198 11.81 0.78 6.63
CA GLY A 198 10.78 0.06 5.89
C GLY A 198 10.22 0.81 4.69
N CYS A 199 11.09 1.40 3.87
CA CYS A 199 10.72 1.95 2.58
C CYS A 199 10.15 0.90 1.62
N MET A 200 9.47 1.39 0.57
CA MET A 200 8.96 0.54 -0.49
C MET A 200 10.12 0.03 -1.38
N GLN A 201 10.00 -1.21 -1.79
CA GLN A 201 10.79 -1.82 -2.86
C GLN A 201 9.83 -2.20 -3.99
N LEU A 202 10.21 -1.91 -5.24
CA LEU A 202 9.44 -2.32 -6.41
C LEU A 202 10.35 -2.91 -7.49
N VAL A 203 9.74 -3.73 -8.34
CA VAL A 203 10.36 -4.30 -9.52
C VAL A 203 10.03 -3.40 -10.70
N LYS A 204 11.02 -2.64 -11.18
CA LYS A 204 10.82 -1.67 -12.24
C LYS A 204 10.44 -2.36 -13.54
N GLY A 205 9.25 -2.05 -14.07
CA GLY A 205 8.73 -2.68 -15.27
C GLY A 205 8.09 -4.06 -15.05
N GLY A 206 7.98 -4.54 -13.80
CA GLY A 206 7.36 -5.84 -13.49
C GLY A 206 5.91 -5.98 -13.96
N HIS A 207 5.20 -4.86 -14.11
CA HIS A 207 3.83 -4.79 -14.62
C HIS A 207 3.73 -5.01 -16.13
N LYS A 208 4.82 -4.83 -16.90
CA LYS A 208 4.79 -4.78 -18.37
C LYS A 208 4.35 -6.06 -19.04
N THR A 209 4.51 -7.20 -18.38
CA THR A 209 4.03 -8.47 -18.94
C THR A 209 2.51 -8.55 -18.93
N GLY A 210 1.83 -7.77 -18.08
CA GLY A 210 0.40 -7.90 -17.84
C GLY A 210 0.00 -9.27 -17.29
N ARG A 211 0.95 -9.99 -16.66
CA ARG A 211 0.74 -11.30 -16.05
C ARG A 211 0.58 -11.17 -14.54
N VAL A 212 -0.23 -12.05 -13.98
CA VAL A 212 -0.21 -12.36 -12.55
C VAL A 212 0.65 -13.60 -12.39
N ALA A 213 1.76 -13.46 -11.67
CA ALA A 213 2.65 -14.56 -11.32
C ALA A 213 2.00 -15.48 -10.30
N GLU A 214 2.46 -16.73 -10.25
CA GLU A 214 1.94 -17.68 -9.27
C GLU A 214 2.36 -17.25 -7.86
N HIS A 215 1.37 -17.04 -7.00
CA HIS A 215 1.59 -16.72 -5.59
C HIS A 215 1.46 -17.97 -4.73
N GLU A 216 2.20 -18.01 -3.63
CA GLU A 216 2.10 -19.01 -2.58
C GLU A 216 1.52 -18.36 -1.32
N CYS A 217 0.82 -19.14 -0.48
CA CYS A 217 0.49 -18.71 0.87
C CYS A 217 1.01 -19.73 1.91
N CYS A 218 1.53 -19.30 3.06
CA CYS A 218 1.75 -17.90 3.48
C CYS A 218 3.18 -17.71 3.96
N ALA A 219 3.69 -16.49 3.86
CA ALA A 219 5.06 -16.18 4.29
C ALA A 219 5.22 -16.40 5.80
N GLY A 220 5.91 -17.47 6.19
CA GLY A 220 6.09 -17.85 7.58
C GLY A 220 4.76 -18.02 8.32
N ASN A 221 4.64 -17.38 9.50
CA ASN A 221 3.42 -17.41 10.31
C ASN A 221 2.48 -16.22 10.04
N THR A 222 2.60 -15.58 8.87
CA THR A 222 1.77 -14.42 8.49
C THR A 222 0.61 -14.82 7.57
N TRP A 223 -0.20 -13.85 7.17
CA TRP A 223 -1.29 -14.01 6.19
C TRP A 223 -0.91 -13.48 4.80
N TYR A 224 0.38 -13.16 4.58
CA TYR A 224 0.81 -12.61 3.30
C TYR A 224 0.88 -13.71 2.24
N THR A 225 0.25 -13.45 1.10
CA THR A 225 0.60 -14.11 -0.15
C THR A 225 1.99 -13.64 -0.57
N MET A 226 2.79 -14.56 -1.10
CA MET A 226 4.18 -14.31 -1.47
C MET A 226 4.47 -14.80 -2.88
N LEU A 227 5.36 -14.08 -3.54
CA LEU A 227 5.93 -14.41 -4.83
C LEU A 227 7.42 -14.68 -4.62
N THR A 228 7.91 -15.86 -5.02
CA THR A 228 9.35 -16.15 -4.96
C THR A 228 10.08 -15.36 -6.04
N GLU A 229 11.36 -15.03 -5.81
CA GLU A 229 12.17 -14.35 -6.83
C GLU A 229 12.31 -15.20 -8.09
N GLU A 230 12.41 -16.53 -7.97
CA GLU A 230 12.44 -17.46 -9.10
C GLU A 230 11.16 -17.37 -9.96
N GLU A 231 9.98 -17.41 -9.33
CA GLU A 231 8.71 -17.32 -10.06
C GLU A 231 8.49 -15.92 -10.65
N MET A 232 8.93 -14.88 -9.94
CA MET A 232 8.94 -13.51 -10.44
C MET A 232 9.79 -13.39 -11.71
N GLU A 233 11.04 -13.87 -11.69
CA GLU A 233 11.93 -13.84 -12.86
C GLU A 233 11.37 -14.66 -14.02
N LYS A 234 10.79 -15.82 -13.73
CA LYS A 234 10.19 -16.71 -14.73
C LYS A 234 8.97 -16.08 -15.41
N THR A 235 8.07 -15.47 -14.64
CA THR A 235 6.77 -15.02 -15.16
C THR A 235 6.73 -13.55 -15.54
N LEU A 236 7.41 -12.69 -14.79
CA LEU A 236 7.49 -11.26 -15.06
C LEU A 236 8.74 -10.93 -15.89
N GLY A 237 9.82 -11.71 -15.79
CA GLY A 237 11.09 -11.44 -16.44
C GLY A 237 12.10 -10.84 -15.47
N ASN A 238 13.36 -10.73 -15.92
CA ASN A 238 14.43 -10.20 -15.09
C ASN A 238 14.47 -8.66 -15.18
N PHE A 239 14.03 -8.01 -14.10
CA PHE A 239 13.88 -6.56 -14.03
C PHE A 239 14.69 -5.98 -12.87
N PRO A 240 15.19 -4.74 -13.01
CA PRO A 240 15.94 -4.10 -11.95
C PRO A 240 15.06 -3.83 -10.71
N LEU A 241 15.61 -4.10 -9.54
CA LEU A 241 15.02 -3.73 -8.25
C LEU A 241 15.29 -2.25 -7.96
N GLU A 242 14.27 -1.52 -7.51
CA GLU A 242 14.40 -0.13 -7.10
C GLU A 242 13.83 0.11 -5.69
N PHE A 243 14.52 0.97 -4.94
CA PHE A 243 14.16 1.41 -3.59
C PHE A 243 13.70 2.85 -3.63
N PHE A 244 12.59 3.16 -2.94
CA PHE A 244 12.04 4.52 -2.89
C PHE A 244 12.22 5.13 -1.52
N PHE A 245 13.13 6.10 -1.46
CA PHE A 245 13.33 6.94 -0.29
C PHE A 245 12.41 8.16 -0.43
N LEU A 246 11.51 8.35 0.53
CA LEU A 246 10.69 9.56 0.59
C LEU A 246 11.00 10.28 1.89
N SER A 247 11.61 11.46 1.77
CA SER A 247 11.69 12.41 2.89
C SER A 247 10.41 13.23 2.94
N GLN A 248 10.01 13.63 4.14
CA GLN A 248 8.94 14.59 4.43
C GLN A 248 9.50 15.84 5.13
N TYR A 249 10.83 15.96 5.25
CA TYR A 249 11.57 17.08 5.82
C TYR A 249 12.80 17.45 4.99
#